data_AF-A0A1V8V525-F1
#
_entry.id   AF-A0A1V8V525-F1
#
_cell.length_a   1.000
_cell.length_b   1.000
_cell.length_c   1.000
_cell.angle_alpha   90.00
_cell.angle_beta   90.00
_cell.angle_gamma   90.00
#
_symmetry.space_group_name_H-M   'P 1'
#
loop_
_entity.id
_entity.type
_entity.pdbx_description
1 polymer ?
#
loop_
_entity_poly.entity_id
_entity_poly.type
_entity_poly.pdbx_seq_one_letter_code
_entity_poly.pdbx_strand_id
1 'polypeptide(L)'
;MGFTTGLLGGITLTTSLLYISLRLHTDNRAHQSALLRQQSTLLKNIVAPPPPTPAPLPREVRAGVLESAKDRWNAELERNVRSVQNVDWEEWGRWAEDGVSRMWRRALAKSQEAVDRAAGKA
;
A
#
# COMPACT_ATOMS: atom_id res chain seq x y z
N MET A 1 -5.06 -23.38 -28.90
CA MET A 1 -5.34 -22.22 -28.03
C MET A 1 -4.25 -21.14 -28.15
N GLY A 2 -3.88 -20.69 -29.36
CA GLY A 2 -2.76 -19.74 -29.57
C GLY A 2 -3.15 -18.27 -29.73
N PHE A 3 -4.44 -17.99 -30.02
CA PHE A 3 -4.93 -16.63 -30.24
C PHE A 3 -4.99 -15.81 -28.93
N THR A 4 -5.49 -16.42 -27.85
CA THR A 4 -5.64 -15.75 -26.55
C THR A 4 -4.29 -15.44 -25.92
N THR A 5 -3.30 -16.31 -26.07
CA THR A 5 -1.93 -16.07 -25.55
C THR A 5 -1.20 -14.97 -26.33
N GLY A 6 -1.35 -14.91 -27.66
CA GLY A 6 -0.78 -13.84 -28.49
C GLY A 6 -1.43 -12.47 -28.22
N LEU A 7 -2.76 -12.43 -28.10
CA LEU A 7 -3.50 -11.20 -27.78
C LEU A 7 -3.11 -10.65 -26.40
N LEU A 8 -3.05 -11.50 -25.38
CA LEU A 8 -2.64 -11.11 -24.02
C LEU A 8 -1.18 -10.64 -23.98
N GLY A 9 -0.28 -11.31 -24.71
CA GLY A 9 1.11 -10.89 -24.84
C GLY A 9 1.27 -9.52 -25.48
N GLY A 10 0.53 -9.25 -26.57
CA GLY A 10 0.53 -7.97 -27.26
C GLY A 10 -0.02 -6.82 -26.41
N ILE A 11 -1.15 -7.03 -25.71
CA ILE A 11 -1.72 -6.04 -24.78
C ILE A 11 -0.74 -5.75 -23.63
N THR A 12 -0.14 -6.79 -23.05
CA THR A 12 0.82 -6.62 -21.95
C THR A 12 2.05 -5.84 -22.40
N LEU A 13 2.62 -6.18 -23.57
CA LEU A 13 3.80 -5.52 -24.11
C LEU A 13 3.52 -4.04 -24.42
N THR A 14 2.42 -3.74 -25.11
CA THR A 14 2.05 -2.36 -25.46
C THR A 14 1.72 -1.52 -24.24
N THR A 15 0.99 -2.09 -23.28
CA THR A 15 0.68 -1.42 -22.01
C THR A 15 1.95 -1.16 -21.19
N SER A 16 2.88 -2.12 -21.15
CA SER A 16 4.17 -1.96 -20.48
C SER A 16 5.01 -0.86 -21.13
N LEU A 17 5.10 -0.85 -22.46
CA LEU A 17 5.84 0.18 -23.20
C LEU A 17 5.25 1.58 -22.99
N LEU A 18 3.91 1.68 -23.04
CA LEU A 18 3.20 2.94 -22.77
C LEU A 18 3.45 3.41 -21.34
N TYR A 19 3.34 2.50 -20.37
CA TYR A 19 3.56 2.80 -18.95
C TYR A 19 4.98 3.31 -18.70
N ILE A 20 6.00 2.62 -19.22
CA ILE A 20 7.40 3.02 -19.08
C ILE A 20 7.64 4.39 -19.74
N SER A 21 7.12 4.60 -20.94
CA SER A 21 7.27 5.86 -21.66
C SER A 21 6.67 7.03 -20.89
N LEU A 22 5.43 6.88 -20.39
CA LEU A 22 4.76 7.89 -19.60
C LEU A 22 5.55 8.19 -18.32
N ARG A 23 6.01 7.15 -17.63
CA ARG A 23 6.76 7.29 -16.39
C ARG A 23 8.09 8.01 -16.59
N LEU A 24 8.84 7.65 -17.63
CA LEU A 24 10.08 8.34 -17.98
C LEU A 24 9.83 9.81 -18.31
N HIS A 25 8.73 10.12 -19.00
CA HIS A 25 8.40 11.50 -19.31
C HIS A 25 8.06 12.32 -18.05
N THR A 26 7.26 11.77 -17.13
CA THR A 26 6.92 12.45 -15.88
C THR A 26 8.15 12.69 -15.00
N ASP A 27 9.01 11.68 -14.88
CA ASP A 27 10.21 11.76 -14.03
C ASP A 27 11.21 12.76 -14.61
N ASN A 28 11.40 12.77 -15.93
CA ASN A 28 12.25 13.76 -16.61
C ASN A 28 11.72 15.20 -16.43
N ARG A 29 10.41 15.42 -16.57
CA ARG A 29 9.83 16.77 -16.36
C ARG A 29 10.01 17.23 -14.92
N ALA A 30 9.80 16.34 -13.95
CA ALA A 30 10.02 16.65 -12.54
C ALA A 30 11.48 17.03 -12.28
N HIS A 31 12.43 16.24 -12.80
CA HIS A 31 13.86 16.49 -12.62
C HIS A 31 14.31 17.81 -13.26
N GLN A 32 13.91 18.09 -14.50
CA GLN A 32 14.20 19.35 -15.17
C GLN A 32 13.64 20.55 -14.40
N SER A 33 12.40 20.45 -13.90
CA SER A 33 11.80 21.54 -13.12
C SER A 33 12.53 21.81 -11.80
N ALA A 34 13.02 20.76 -11.14
CA ALA A 34 13.78 20.86 -9.90
C ALA A 34 15.13 21.55 -10.14
N LEU A 35 15.85 21.16 -11.20
CA LEU A 35 17.12 21.78 -11.58
C LEU A 35 16.96 23.27 -11.92
N LEU A 36 15.93 23.63 -12.70
CA LEU A 36 15.65 25.04 -13.03
C LEU A 36 15.30 25.87 -11.79
N ARG A 37 14.52 25.31 -10.86
CA ARG A 37 14.20 25.96 -9.57
C ARG A 37 15.44 26.16 -8.71
N GLN A 38 16.32 25.15 -8.66
CA GLN A 38 17.58 25.23 -7.92
C GLN A 38 18.48 26.32 -8.52
N GLN A 39 18.69 26.31 -9.84
CA GLN A 39 19.49 27.33 -10.52
C GLN A 39 18.91 28.74 -10.34
N SER A 40 17.59 28.89 -10.46
CA SER A 40 16.91 30.16 -10.20
C SER A 40 17.13 30.63 -8.76
N THR A 41 17.08 29.72 -7.78
CA THR A 41 17.33 30.03 -6.37
C THR A 41 18.78 30.45 -6.14
N LEU A 42 19.75 29.76 -6.74
CA LEU A 42 21.16 30.11 -6.65
C LEU A 42 21.44 31.50 -7.25
N LEU A 43 20.90 31.79 -8.43
CA LEU A 43 21.03 33.11 -9.06
C LEU A 43 20.39 34.21 -8.20
N LYS A 44 19.20 33.95 -7.65
CA LYS A 44 18.54 34.88 -6.72
C LYS A 44 19.39 35.14 -5.49
N ASN A 45 19.99 34.10 -4.89
CA ASN A 45 20.83 34.26 -3.72
C ASN A 45 22.12 35.03 -4.00
N ILE A 46 22.66 35.00 -5.23
CA ILE A 46 23.83 35.80 -5.62
C ILE A 46 23.44 37.27 -5.81
N VAL A 47 22.32 37.55 -6.48
CA VAL A 47 21.87 38.92 -6.79
C VAL A 47 21.27 39.63 -5.57
N ALA A 48 20.45 38.92 -4.80
CA ALA A 48 19.76 39.41 -3.62
C ALA A 48 19.85 38.33 -2.52
N PRO A 49 20.99 38.27 -1.80
CA PRO A 49 21.17 37.29 -0.75
C PRO A 49 20.05 37.44 0.29
N PRO A 50 19.45 36.33 0.75
CA PRO A 50 18.45 36.40 1.79
C PRO A 50 19.05 37.03 3.06
N PRO A 51 18.26 37.78 3.84
CA PRO A 51 18.75 38.34 5.09
C PRO A 51 19.25 37.21 6.00
N PRO A 52 20.29 37.46 6.81
CA PRO A 52 20.83 36.45 7.72
C PRO A 52 19.72 35.89 8.59
N THR A 53 19.62 34.56 8.66
CA THR A 53 18.66 33.89 9.53
C THR A 53 18.88 34.40 10.96
N PRO A 54 17.84 34.89 11.65
CA PRO A 54 17.98 35.30 13.05
C PRO A 54 18.53 34.12 13.86
N ALA A 55 19.40 34.42 14.82
CA ALA A 55 20.00 33.41 15.68
C ALA A 55 18.89 32.48 16.21
N PRO A 56 19.08 31.15 16.13
CA PRO A 56 18.07 30.22 16.62
C PRO A 56 17.85 30.54 18.08
N LEU A 57 16.65 31.02 18.41
CA LEU A 57 16.22 31.15 19.80
C LEU A 57 16.40 29.76 20.42
N PRO A 58 17.00 29.66 21.63
CA PRO A 58 17.13 28.39 22.31
C PRO A 58 15.75 27.75 22.37
N ARG A 59 15.55 26.72 21.55
CA ARG A 59 14.33 25.96 21.57
C ARG A 59 14.39 25.16 22.86
N GLU A 60 13.74 25.66 23.91
CA GLU A 60 13.34 24.80 25.00
C GLU A 60 12.42 23.74 24.40
N VAL A 61 12.99 22.58 24.06
CA VAL A 61 12.22 21.39 23.74
C VAL A 61 11.62 20.93 25.07
N ARG A 62 10.55 21.61 25.50
CA ARG A 62 9.58 20.97 26.39
C ARG A 62 9.14 19.74 25.62
N ALA A 63 9.50 18.55 26.10
CA ALA A 63 9.05 17.29 25.54
C ALA A 63 7.53 17.37 25.40
N GLY A 64 7.07 17.62 24.17
CA GLY A 64 5.66 17.85 23.90
C GLY A 64 4.93 16.53 24.05
N VAL A 65 3.69 16.59 24.53
CA VAL A 65 2.77 15.44 24.62
C VAL A 65 2.75 14.62 23.32
N LEU A 66 2.99 15.28 22.18
CA LEU A 66 3.06 14.66 20.86
C LEU A 66 4.25 13.71 20.66
N GLU A 67 5.42 14.02 21.24
CA GLU A 67 6.59 13.16 21.15
C GLU A 67 6.42 11.95 22.08
N SER A 68 5.92 12.17 23.29
CA SER A 68 5.53 11.09 24.20
C SER A 68 4.41 10.20 23.63
N ALA A 69 3.48 10.76 22.85
CA ALA A 69 2.45 10.00 22.17
C ALA A 69 3.01 9.13 21.03
N LYS A 70 3.98 9.64 20.27
CA LYS A 70 4.68 8.85 19.23
C LYS A 70 5.47 7.70 19.84
N ASP A 71 6.19 7.94 20.93
CA ASP A 71 6.96 6.91 21.60
C ASP A 71 6.04 5.82 22.15
N ARG A 72 4.90 6.23 22.74
CA ARG A 72 3.89 5.29 23.22
C ARG A 72 3.25 4.50 22.08
N TRP A 73 2.95 5.16 20.98
CA TRP A 73 2.39 4.53 19.77
C TRP A 73 3.35 3.52 19.15
N ASN A 74 4.63 3.87 19.02
CA ASN A 74 5.66 2.95 18.52
C ASN A 74 5.79 1.72 19.42
N ALA A 75 5.76 1.92 20.73
CA ALA A 75 5.80 0.81 21.68
C ALA A 75 4.55 -0.09 21.57
N GLU A 76 3.37 0.48 21.28
CA GLU A 76 2.13 -0.28 21.03
C GLU A 76 2.18 -1.05 19.71
N LEU A 77 2.71 -0.44 18.65
CA LEU A 77 2.92 -1.10 17.36
C LEU A 77 3.88 -2.28 17.47
N GLU A 78 5.03 -2.09 18.14
CA GLU A 78 5.99 -3.16 18.33
C GLU A 78 5.39 -4.34 19.09
N ARG A 79 4.60 -4.07 20.14
CA ARG A 79 3.88 -5.11 20.90
C ARG A 79 2.87 -5.85 20.04
N ASN A 80 2.10 -5.13 19.21
CA ASN A 80 1.11 -5.74 18.33
C ASN A 80 1.77 -6.59 17.24
N VAL A 81 2.82 -6.08 16.60
CA VAL A 81 3.58 -6.84 15.58
C VAL A 81 4.20 -8.09 16.19
N ARG A 82 4.79 -7.98 17.37
CA ARG A 82 5.35 -9.13 18.10
C ARG A 82 4.27 -10.13 18.50
N SER A 83 3.09 -9.66 18.89
CA SER A 83 1.94 -10.52 19.17
C SER A 83 1.47 -11.28 17.93
N VAL A 84 1.40 -10.62 16.77
CA VAL A 84 0.99 -11.21 15.49
C VAL A 84 2.02 -12.23 14.99
N GLN A 85 3.31 -12.01 15.25
CA GLN A 85 4.37 -12.95 14.90
C GLN A 85 4.40 -14.19 15.81
N ASN A 86 4.01 -14.04 17.08
CA ASN A 86 3.97 -15.15 18.03
C ASN A 86 2.66 -15.94 18.01
N VAL A 87 1.65 -15.47 17.27
CA VAL A 87 0.41 -16.24 17.05
C VAL A 87 0.72 -17.38 16.09
N ASP A 88 0.42 -18.59 16.51
CA ASP A 88 0.59 -19.80 15.70
C ASP A 88 -0.46 -19.85 14.59
N TRP A 89 -0.07 -19.40 13.40
CA TRP A 89 -0.92 -19.32 12.22
C TRP A 89 -1.40 -20.69 11.74
N GLU A 90 -0.69 -21.76 12.08
CA GLU A 90 -1.11 -23.11 11.72
C GLU A 90 -2.34 -23.56 12.51
N GLU A 91 -2.42 -23.24 13.81
CA GLU A 91 -3.59 -23.56 14.64
C GLU A 91 -4.81 -22.73 14.21
N TRP A 92 -4.60 -21.44 13.95
CA TRP A 92 -5.64 -20.55 13.43
C TRP A 92 -6.14 -20.96 12.05
N GLY A 93 -5.24 -21.38 11.17
CA GLY A 93 -5.56 -21.89 9.84
C GLY A 93 -6.44 -23.12 9.91
N ARG A 94 -6.09 -24.09 10.77
CA ARG A 94 -6.88 -25.32 10.96
C ARG A 94 -8.27 -25.02 11.52
N TRP A 95 -8.38 -24.11 12.50
CA TRP A 95 -9.66 -23.68 13.04
C TRP A 95 -10.55 -22.96 12.00
N ALA A 96 -9.95 -22.11 11.17
CA ALA A 96 -10.63 -21.40 10.10
C ALA A 96 -11.07 -22.35 8.97
N GLU A 97 -10.22 -23.28 8.54
CA GLU A 97 -10.56 -24.31 7.56
C GLU A 97 -11.72 -25.16 8.04
N ASP A 98 -11.74 -25.53 9.32
CA ASP A 98 -12.82 -26.27 9.93
C ASP A 98 -14.14 -25.48 9.98
N GLY A 99 -14.08 -24.19 10.30
CA GLY A 99 -15.23 -23.29 10.30
C GLY A 99 -15.83 -23.10 8.90
N VAL A 100 -14.98 -22.81 7.92
CA VAL A 100 -15.35 -22.62 6.52
C VAL A 100 -15.89 -23.91 5.92
N SER A 101 -15.24 -25.05 6.18
CA SER A 101 -15.68 -26.35 5.68
C SER A 101 -17.03 -26.79 6.27
N ARG A 102 -17.33 -26.44 7.53
CA ARG A 102 -18.63 -26.70 8.14
C ARG A 102 -19.73 -25.81 7.55
N MET A 103 -19.44 -24.55 7.29
CA MET A 103 -20.39 -23.65 6.62
C MET A 103 -20.65 -24.05 5.17
N TRP A 104 -19.60 -24.39 4.43
CA TRP A 104 -19.69 -24.80 3.02
C TRP A 104 -20.47 -26.12 2.86
N ARG A 105 -20.20 -27.10 3.73
CA ARG A 105 -20.98 -28.36 3.75
C ARG A 105 -22.46 -28.13 4.04
N ARG A 106 -22.80 -27.22 4.97
CA ARG A 106 -24.21 -26.85 5.24
C ARG A 106 -24.85 -26.11 4.07
N ALA A 107 -24.12 -25.22 3.40
CA ALA A 107 -24.62 -24.48 2.25
C ALA A 107 -24.89 -25.43 1.05
N LEU A 108 -23.97 -26.35 0.78
CA LEU A 108 -24.13 -27.36 -0.28
C LEU A 108 -25.25 -28.35 0.03
N ALA A 109 -25.33 -28.87 1.26
CA ALA A 109 -26.42 -29.76 1.66
C ALA A 109 -27.79 -29.07 1.51
N LYS A 110 -27.90 -27.80 1.93
CA LYS A 110 -29.12 -27.00 1.76
C LYS A 110 -29.45 -26.74 0.28
N SER A 111 -28.44 -26.64 -0.58
CA SER A 111 -28.65 -26.48 -2.03
C SER A 111 -29.11 -27.78 -2.70
N GLN A 112 -28.57 -28.94 -2.28
CA GLN A 112 -29.02 -30.25 -2.77
C GLN A 112 -30.46 -30.56 -2.32
N GLU A 113 -30.80 -30.31 -1.05
CA GLU A 113 -32.18 -30.45 -0.57
C GLU A 113 -33.17 -29.53 -1.30
N ALA A 114 -32.73 -28.36 -1.75
CA ALA A 114 -33.56 -27.45 -2.55
C ALA A 114 -33.72 -27.93 -4.00
N VAL A 115 -32.68 -28.54 -4.59
CA VAL A 115 -32.70 -29.15 -5.92
C VAL A 115 -33.56 -30.42 -5.91
N ASP A 116 -33.44 -31.28 -4.90
CA ASP A 116 -34.24 -32.50 -4.77
C ASP A 116 -35.72 -32.19 -4.49
N ARG A 117 -36.02 -31.14 -3.70
CA ARG A 117 -37.40 -30.63 -3.56
C ARG A 117 -37.96 -30.02 -4.85
N ALA A 118 -37.12 -29.51 -5.74
CA ALA A 118 -37.53 -29.01 -7.03
C ALA A 118 -37.71 -30.14 -8.06
N ALA A 119 -36.87 -31.17 -7.99
CA ALA A 119 -36.93 -32.36 -8.85
C ALA A 119 -38.08 -33.31 -8.47
N GLY A 120 -38.44 -33.43 -7.18
CA GLY A 120 -39.59 -34.21 -6.70
C GLY A 120 -40.96 -33.54 -6.91
N LYS A 121 -41.00 -32.38 -7.57
CA LYS A 121 -42.22 -31.69 -8.00
C LYS A 121 -42.45 -31.74 -9.52
N ALA A 122 -41.70 -32.57 -10.25
CA ALA A 122 -41.90 -32.86 -11.67
C ALA A 122 -42.63 -34.20 -11.84
#